data_AF-A0A327JDS8-F1
#
_entry.id   AF-A0A327JDS8-F1
#
_cell.length_a   1.000
_cell.length_b   1.000
_cell.length_c   1.000
_cell.angle_alpha   90.00
_cell.angle_beta   90.00
_cell.angle_gamma   90.00
#
_symmetry.space_group_name_H-M   'P 1'
#
loop_
_entity.id
_entity.type
_entity.pdbx_description
1 polymer ?
#
loop_
_entity_poly.entity_id
_entity_poly.type
_entity_poly.pdbx_seq_one_letter_code
_entity_poly.pdbx_strand_id
1 'polypeptide(L)'
;MQENNYPNNYLKQKSLECSISGVCSINTALTSVHETILLHIKYLAFYLLKLKDFGITNDKIKKDVLNILYGIAINATYSQEEFQGIVKNIDEYITQSKYLYEKHCKENQLKIETQKIKLQKNYDLIDTIKKWEKNFIKKYKTQSEEDKNSVEIIHILGRSLVIKIVELQRLNGDLKDAYYTILSLINTIEESNFKFPNDLFEKGLLTFLEINKKIYAIQRKLFGRVMENEADLSSFEGKAILVSGTDLMPLKILLDETEKKDINIYTHGFDMLVAHTLPEFCKYKNLKGNFASGYENYIADFSVFPGPIVMSRVYMENVDFLYRGRLFSPDPYVSKGITRIDDFEFAPVVNSAIKSVGFKKNHKRKKIKLGYNEEEVTAYTDKILQKVKDGKIKNLYIIGLCNFSDKSEDYYEEFLQKLPDNSFAFSFSHPKSAENIFHINSYFDTRLFLKIFRNFKDIPQGNISIFVTKGDRYVVTNLLLMKKLGFRHVFSSNFPDSIIAPNVKDILQQKFKINFISNVDKDIEKTMY
;
A
#
# COMPACT_ATOMS: atom_id res chain seq x y z
N MET A 1 13.50 0.66 48.04
CA MET A 1 13.52 2.14 48.06
C MET A 1 14.58 2.63 47.10
N GLN A 2 14.16 2.97 45.87
CA GLN A 2 14.64 4.11 45.07
C GLN A 2 13.75 4.12 43.82
N GLU A 3 12.70 4.94 43.92
CA GLU A 3 11.78 5.31 42.85
C GLU A 3 12.51 6.20 41.86
N ASN A 4 12.56 5.80 40.59
CA ASN A 4 12.91 6.71 39.50
C ASN A 4 11.61 7.21 38.86
N ASN A 5 11.13 8.34 39.39
CA ASN A 5 10.08 9.17 38.82
C ASN A 5 10.55 9.77 37.49
N TYR A 6 9.99 9.34 36.37
CA TYR A 6 10.05 10.08 35.12
C TYR A 6 8.88 11.07 35.06
N PRO A 7 9.12 12.37 34.79
CA PRO A 7 8.09 13.39 34.90
C PRO A 7 7.09 13.32 33.73
N ASN A 8 5.81 13.14 34.10
CA ASN A 8 4.64 13.48 33.29
C ASN A 8 4.71 14.95 32.87
N ASN A 9 5.07 15.23 31.61
CA ASN A 9 4.90 16.55 30.99
C ASN A 9 4.72 16.40 29.46
N TYR A 10 3.61 15.81 29.03
CA TYR A 10 3.08 16.07 27.69
C TYR A 10 2.14 17.27 27.75
N LEU A 11 2.76 18.46 27.67
CA LEU A 11 2.08 19.70 27.34
C LEU A 11 1.46 19.57 25.94
N LYS A 12 0.18 19.95 25.83
CA LYS A 12 -0.53 20.25 24.59
C LYS A 12 0.33 21.16 23.69
N GLN A 13 1.08 20.58 22.75
CA GLN A 13 1.57 21.34 21.60
C GLN A 13 0.41 21.51 20.62
N LYS A 14 -0.10 22.74 20.58
CA LYS A 14 -0.87 23.27 19.46
C LYS A 14 -0.09 22.95 18.17
N SER A 15 -0.81 22.40 17.19
CA SER A 15 -0.43 22.21 15.79
C SER A 15 0.70 23.13 15.32
N LEU A 16 1.94 22.61 15.27
CA LEU A 16 3.01 23.29 14.54
C LEU A 16 2.78 23.03 13.05
N GLU A 17 2.28 24.05 12.36
CA GLU A 17 2.20 24.09 10.90
C GLU A 17 3.62 23.97 10.30
N CYS A 18 3.77 23.00 9.38
CA CYS A 18 4.98 22.70 8.63
C CYS A 18 5.51 23.95 7.90
N SER A 19 6.51 24.61 8.47
CA SER A 19 7.20 25.75 7.85
C SER A 19 8.72 25.73 8.06
N ILE A 20 9.28 24.68 8.68
CA ILE A 20 10.73 24.58 8.93
C ILE A 20 11.25 23.23 8.46
N SER A 21 12.22 23.29 7.54
CA SER A 21 12.98 22.16 6.99
C SER A 21 13.67 21.37 8.11
N GLY A 22 13.46 20.05 8.11
CA GLY A 22 14.18 19.10 8.98
C GLY A 22 13.30 18.11 9.72
N VAL A 23 11.99 18.39 9.90
CA VAL A 23 11.07 17.51 10.64
C VAL A 23 9.79 17.15 9.86
N CYS A 24 9.48 17.89 8.78
CA CYS A 24 8.40 17.52 7.88
C CYS A 24 8.87 16.44 6.89
N SER A 25 8.20 15.30 6.90
CA SER A 25 8.31 14.16 5.98
C SER A 25 7.96 14.48 4.51
N ILE A 26 7.77 15.75 4.16
CA ILE A 26 7.38 16.19 2.82
C ILE A 26 8.58 16.88 2.16
N ASN A 27 9.20 16.19 1.20
CA ASN A 27 10.21 16.78 0.33
C ASN A 27 9.54 17.75 -0.65
N THR A 28 9.53 19.04 -0.33
CA THR A 28 8.83 20.10 -1.10
C THR A 28 9.28 20.17 -2.56
N ALA A 29 10.56 19.92 -2.82
CA ALA A 29 11.11 19.86 -4.16
C ALA A 29 10.51 18.69 -4.95
N LEU A 30 10.48 17.49 -4.35
CA LEU A 30 9.89 16.30 -4.97
C LEU A 30 8.39 16.48 -5.21
N THR A 31 7.66 17.01 -4.24
CA THR A 31 6.23 17.33 -4.37
C THR A 31 5.97 18.29 -5.53
N SER A 32 6.78 19.35 -5.66
CA SER A 32 6.67 20.33 -6.75
C SER A 32 6.83 19.68 -8.13
N VAL A 33 7.74 18.73 -8.26
CA VAL A 33 7.97 17.96 -9.49
C VAL A 33 6.77 17.08 -9.81
N HIS A 34 6.29 16.31 -8.83
CA HIS A 34 5.12 15.43 -9.03
C HIS A 34 3.84 16.21 -9.34
N GLU A 35 3.59 17.32 -8.66
CA GLU A 35 2.42 18.18 -8.93
C GLU A 35 2.48 18.77 -10.35
N THR A 36 3.68 19.13 -10.85
CA THR A 36 3.86 19.57 -12.23
C THR A 36 3.46 18.47 -13.23
N ILE A 37 3.97 17.25 -13.02
CA ILE A 37 3.65 16.11 -13.89
C ILE A 37 2.15 15.81 -13.83
N LEU A 38 1.55 15.81 -12.65
CA LEU A 38 0.10 15.59 -12.48
C LEU A 38 -0.74 16.64 -13.20
N LEU A 39 -0.29 17.91 -13.26
CA LEU A 39 -0.99 18.96 -13.99
C LEU A 39 -1.03 18.68 -15.51
N HIS A 40 0.10 18.24 -16.09
CA HIS A 40 0.15 17.84 -17.49
C HIS A 40 -0.70 16.58 -17.74
N ILE A 41 -0.63 15.59 -16.85
CA ILE A 41 -1.49 14.39 -16.92
C ILE A 41 -2.96 14.75 -16.82
N LYS A 42 -3.35 15.72 -15.98
CA LYS A 42 -4.74 16.18 -15.88
C LYS A 42 -5.23 16.73 -17.22
N TYR A 43 -4.40 17.50 -17.92
CA TYR A 43 -4.75 18.02 -19.25
C TYR A 43 -4.92 16.89 -20.27
N LEU A 44 -4.02 15.90 -20.25
CA LEU A 44 -4.14 14.70 -21.07
C LEU A 44 -5.39 13.88 -20.73
N ALA A 45 -5.69 13.72 -19.44
CA ALA A 45 -6.80 12.94 -18.91
C ALA A 45 -8.14 13.42 -19.45
N PHE A 46 -8.33 14.75 -19.59
CA PHE A 46 -9.52 15.33 -20.20
C PHE A 46 -9.78 14.74 -21.59
N TYR A 47 -8.78 14.75 -22.48
CA TYR A 47 -8.91 14.23 -23.84
C TYR A 47 -9.04 12.71 -23.87
N LEU A 48 -8.28 11.99 -23.04
CA LEU A 48 -8.35 10.53 -22.98
C LEU A 48 -9.72 10.03 -22.49
N LEU A 49 -10.37 10.74 -21.57
CA LEU A 49 -11.72 10.41 -21.12
C LEU A 49 -12.76 10.65 -22.24
N LYS A 50 -12.67 11.76 -22.97
CA LYS A 50 -13.56 12.01 -24.12
C LYS A 50 -13.36 10.99 -25.25
N LEU A 51 -12.12 10.65 -25.56
CA LEU A 51 -11.81 9.60 -26.55
C LEU A 51 -12.34 8.24 -26.13
N LYS A 52 -12.29 7.91 -24.83
CA LYS A 52 -12.90 6.70 -24.28
C LYS A 52 -14.39 6.65 -24.56
N ASP A 53 -15.11 7.76 -24.40
CA ASP A 53 -16.56 7.83 -24.66
C ASP A 53 -16.88 7.56 -26.15
N PHE A 54 -15.92 7.83 -27.04
CA PHE A 54 -16.00 7.51 -28.48
C PHE A 54 -15.51 6.09 -28.82
N GLY A 55 -15.11 5.29 -27.83
CA GLY A 55 -14.52 3.96 -28.05
C GLY A 55 -13.09 3.99 -28.62
N ILE A 56 -12.43 5.15 -28.61
CA ILE A 56 -11.07 5.34 -29.13
C ILE A 56 -10.07 5.20 -27.99
N THR A 57 -9.16 4.23 -28.10
CA THR A 57 -8.13 3.96 -27.08
C THR A 57 -6.74 3.90 -27.70
N ASN A 58 -5.72 4.26 -26.91
CA ASN A 58 -4.32 4.14 -27.29
C ASN A 58 -3.55 3.41 -26.18
N ASP A 59 -3.23 2.15 -26.41
CA ASP A 59 -2.60 1.29 -25.39
C ASP A 59 -1.17 1.71 -25.04
N LYS A 60 -0.44 2.30 -26.00
CA LYS A 60 0.89 2.87 -25.74
C LYS A 60 0.79 4.04 -24.76
N ILE A 61 -0.09 5.00 -25.04
CA ILE A 61 -0.31 6.15 -24.14
C ILE A 61 -0.79 5.67 -22.78
N LYS A 62 -1.73 4.71 -22.73
CA LYS A 62 -2.23 4.12 -21.49
C LYS A 62 -1.10 3.52 -20.65
N LYS A 63 -0.21 2.73 -21.26
CA LYS A 63 0.93 2.10 -20.58
C LYS A 63 1.90 3.15 -20.04
N ASP A 64 2.25 4.15 -20.84
CA ASP A 64 3.22 5.18 -20.46
C ASP A 64 2.68 6.09 -19.36
N VAL A 65 1.43 6.54 -19.46
CA VAL A 65 0.77 7.35 -18.42
C VAL A 65 0.68 6.57 -17.11
N LEU A 66 0.32 5.28 -17.16
CA LEU A 66 0.26 4.44 -15.96
C LEU A 66 1.64 4.30 -15.29
N ASN A 67 2.71 4.12 -16.08
CA ASN A 67 4.07 4.07 -15.56
C ASN A 67 4.47 5.39 -14.89
N ILE A 68 4.21 6.53 -15.53
CA ILE A 68 4.51 7.85 -14.95
C ILE A 68 3.77 8.03 -13.63
N LEU A 69 2.46 7.70 -13.59
CA LEU A 69 1.67 7.75 -12.36
C LEU A 69 2.21 6.79 -11.29
N TYR A 70 2.74 5.63 -11.67
CA TYR A 70 3.35 4.69 -10.74
C TYR A 70 4.62 5.27 -10.12
N GLY A 71 5.47 5.93 -10.91
CA GLY A 71 6.62 6.68 -10.41
C GLY A 71 6.23 7.71 -9.35
N ILE A 72 5.16 8.48 -9.59
CA ILE A 72 4.61 9.42 -8.60
C ILE A 72 4.09 8.70 -7.36
N ALA A 73 3.38 7.57 -7.54
CA ALA A 73 2.80 6.81 -6.44
C ALA A 73 3.83 6.19 -5.48
N ILE A 74 5.04 5.92 -5.96
CA ILE A 74 6.14 5.39 -5.15
C ILE A 74 7.17 6.46 -4.74
N ASN A 75 6.85 7.74 -4.93
CA ASN A 75 7.73 8.87 -4.64
C ASN A 75 9.08 8.82 -5.40
N ALA A 76 9.08 8.40 -6.67
CA ALA A 76 10.31 8.33 -7.47
C ALA A 76 10.93 9.73 -7.68
N THR A 77 12.26 9.81 -7.55
CA THR A 77 13.07 11.00 -7.87
C THR A 77 13.51 10.98 -9.32
N TYR A 78 13.69 12.15 -9.94
CA TYR A 78 14.05 12.28 -11.36
C TYR A 78 15.30 13.16 -11.54
N SER A 79 16.16 12.80 -12.50
CA SER A 79 17.16 13.72 -13.05
C SER A 79 16.51 14.82 -13.88
N GLN A 80 17.30 15.84 -14.24
CA GLN A 80 16.88 16.90 -15.16
C GLN A 80 16.38 16.31 -16.48
N GLU A 81 17.15 15.39 -17.07
CA GLU A 81 16.87 14.77 -18.36
C GLU A 81 15.62 13.88 -18.30
N GLU A 82 15.47 13.11 -17.21
CA GLU A 82 14.30 12.25 -16.99
C GLU A 82 13.02 13.08 -16.88
N PHE A 83 13.05 14.15 -16.07
CA PHE A 83 11.92 15.04 -15.91
C PHE A 83 11.52 15.70 -17.24
N GLN A 84 12.50 16.24 -17.99
CA GLN A 84 12.27 16.83 -19.30
C GLN A 84 11.65 15.84 -20.29
N GLY A 85 12.19 14.60 -20.32
CA GLY A 85 11.67 13.54 -21.17
C GLY A 85 10.22 13.18 -20.84
N ILE A 86 9.89 13.04 -19.54
CA ILE A 86 8.53 12.75 -19.08
C ILE A 86 7.56 13.85 -19.52
N VAL A 87 7.87 15.11 -19.24
CA VAL A 87 6.96 16.23 -19.56
C VAL A 87 6.77 16.37 -21.07
N LYS A 88 7.85 16.28 -21.84
CA LYS A 88 7.79 16.34 -23.32
C LYS A 88 6.93 15.22 -23.89
N ASN A 89 7.07 13.99 -23.40
CA ASN A 89 6.25 12.86 -23.85
C ASN A 89 4.77 13.09 -23.55
N ILE A 90 4.43 13.64 -22.37
CA ILE A 90 3.04 13.95 -22.02
C ILE A 90 2.48 15.02 -22.97
N ASP A 91 3.26 16.05 -23.32
CA ASP A 91 2.83 17.12 -24.23
C ASP A 91 2.62 16.63 -25.68
N GLU A 92 3.45 15.69 -26.13
CA GLU A 92 3.23 14.99 -27.39
C GLU A 92 1.92 14.18 -27.36
N TYR A 93 1.66 13.47 -26.26
CA TYR A 93 0.40 12.72 -26.07
C TYR A 93 -0.83 13.60 -25.97
N ILE A 94 -0.70 14.79 -25.37
CA ILE A 94 -1.75 15.81 -25.34
C ILE A 94 -2.07 16.24 -26.78
N THR A 95 -1.04 16.57 -27.56
CA THR A 95 -1.20 17.04 -28.94
C THR A 95 -1.90 15.99 -29.80
N GLN A 96 -1.45 14.74 -29.71
CA GLN A 96 -2.05 13.61 -30.43
C GLN A 96 -3.50 13.36 -30.01
N SER A 97 -3.77 13.30 -28.71
CA SER A 97 -5.11 13.00 -28.17
C SER A 97 -6.10 14.13 -28.48
N LYS A 98 -5.66 15.39 -28.39
CA LYS A 98 -6.46 16.55 -28.76
C LYS A 98 -6.82 16.54 -30.24
N TYR A 99 -5.84 16.30 -31.12
CA TYR A 99 -6.08 16.21 -32.55
C TYR A 99 -7.12 15.14 -32.90
N LEU A 100 -6.96 13.94 -32.32
CA LEU A 100 -7.91 12.84 -32.54
C LEU A 100 -9.32 13.18 -32.05
N TYR A 101 -9.43 13.80 -30.88
CA TYR A 101 -10.71 14.22 -30.32
C TYR A 101 -11.38 15.28 -31.21
N GLU A 102 -10.66 16.33 -31.60
CA GLU A 102 -11.19 17.39 -32.46
C GLU A 102 -11.57 16.87 -33.85
N LYS A 103 -10.77 15.96 -34.42
CA LYS A 103 -11.08 15.28 -35.69
C LYS A 103 -12.39 14.49 -35.58
N HIS A 104 -12.51 13.64 -34.57
CA HIS A 104 -13.72 12.84 -34.36
C HIS A 104 -14.97 13.73 -34.14
N CYS A 105 -14.84 14.81 -33.37
CA CYS A 105 -15.94 15.75 -33.17
C CYS A 105 -16.36 16.45 -34.47
N LYS A 106 -15.40 16.86 -35.32
CA LYS A 106 -15.70 17.47 -36.62
C LYS A 106 -16.40 16.49 -37.57
N GLU A 107 -15.90 15.26 -37.65
CA GLU A 107 -16.45 14.20 -38.52
C GLU A 107 -17.89 13.82 -38.10
N ASN A 108 -18.21 13.89 -36.81
CA ASN A 108 -19.52 13.52 -36.26
C ASN A 108 -20.39 14.73 -35.85
N GLN A 109 -20.00 15.96 -36.26
CA GLN A 109 -20.73 17.20 -35.95
C GLN A 109 -21.01 17.43 -34.45
N LEU A 110 -20.10 16.98 -33.59
CA LEU A 110 -20.18 17.14 -32.13
C LEU A 110 -19.56 18.48 -31.69
N LYS A 111 -20.09 19.04 -30.61
CA LYS A 111 -19.53 20.25 -29.99
C LYS A 111 -18.13 19.98 -29.42
N ILE A 112 -17.15 20.77 -29.82
CA ILE A 112 -15.79 20.69 -29.28
C ILE A 112 -15.71 21.41 -27.94
N GLU A 113 -15.59 20.64 -26.87
CA GLU A 113 -15.17 21.14 -25.56
C GLU A 113 -13.65 21.33 -25.49
N THR A 114 -13.20 22.37 -24.78
CA THR A 114 -11.76 22.67 -24.62
C THR A 114 -11.39 22.83 -23.16
N GLN A 115 -10.20 22.38 -22.80
CA GLN A 115 -9.65 22.50 -21.46
C GLN A 115 -8.81 23.78 -21.34
N LYS A 116 -9.06 24.59 -20.29
CA LYS A 116 -8.44 25.93 -20.10
C LYS A 116 -7.28 25.93 -19.10
N ILE A 117 -6.48 24.86 -19.07
CA ILE A 117 -5.29 24.78 -18.19
C ILE A 117 -4.10 25.44 -18.90
N LYS A 118 -3.39 26.32 -18.20
CA LYS A 118 -2.13 26.92 -18.68
C LYS A 118 -0.97 25.99 -18.33
N LEU A 119 -0.47 25.26 -19.32
CA LEU A 119 0.71 24.42 -19.17
C LEU A 119 1.99 25.24 -19.27
N GLN A 120 3.00 24.89 -18.45
CA GLN A 120 4.32 25.48 -18.58
C GLN A 120 5.03 24.88 -19.79
N LYS A 121 5.75 25.72 -20.54
CA LYS A 121 6.53 25.30 -21.72
C LYS A 121 8.04 25.25 -21.47
N ASN A 122 8.50 25.67 -20.28
CA ASN A 122 9.90 25.57 -19.87
C ASN A 122 10.03 24.35 -18.95
N TYR A 123 10.87 23.40 -19.35
CA TYR A 123 11.05 22.10 -18.70
C TYR A 123 12.31 22.06 -17.83
N ASP A 124 12.80 23.22 -17.37
CA ASP A 124 13.88 23.25 -16.39
C ASP A 124 13.39 22.82 -15.00
N LEU A 125 14.03 21.81 -14.39
CA LEU A 125 13.59 21.24 -13.11
C LEU A 125 13.72 22.24 -11.97
N ILE A 126 14.82 23.00 -11.93
CA ILE A 126 15.11 23.95 -10.85
C ILE A 126 14.13 25.13 -10.94
N ASP A 127 13.92 25.67 -12.14
CA ASP A 127 12.93 26.72 -12.35
C ASP A 127 11.50 26.24 -12.07
N THR A 128 11.20 24.98 -12.41
CA THR A 128 9.91 24.35 -12.10
C THR A 128 9.70 24.32 -10.60
N ILE A 129 10.66 23.78 -9.84
CA ILE A 129 10.60 23.72 -8.37
C ILE A 129 10.39 25.13 -7.80
N LYS A 130 11.22 26.11 -8.19
CA LYS A 130 11.10 27.50 -7.68
C LYS A 130 9.73 28.13 -7.97
N LYS A 131 9.22 27.95 -9.19
CA LYS A 131 7.90 28.49 -9.58
C LYS A 131 6.77 27.80 -8.83
N TRP A 132 6.86 26.47 -8.67
CA TRP A 132 5.86 25.70 -7.96
C TRP A 132 5.86 25.99 -6.48
N GLU A 133 7.00 26.07 -5.80
CA GLU A 133 7.05 26.45 -4.39
C GLU A 133 6.38 27.81 -4.15
N LYS A 134 6.62 28.78 -5.05
CA LYS A 134 5.95 30.09 -4.99
C LYS A 134 4.43 29.99 -5.19
N ASN A 135 3.97 29.18 -6.14
CA ASN A 135 2.55 28.97 -6.42
C ASN A 135 1.87 28.14 -5.33
N PHE A 136 2.54 27.14 -4.79
CA PHE A 136 2.11 26.29 -3.70
C PHE A 136 1.83 27.14 -2.47
N ILE A 137 2.76 28.01 -2.06
CA ILE A 137 2.55 28.93 -0.93
C ILE A 137 1.32 29.82 -1.17
N LYS A 138 1.13 30.33 -2.40
CA LYS A 138 -0.02 31.16 -2.73
C LYS A 138 -1.34 30.37 -2.64
N LYS A 139 -1.40 29.19 -3.28
CA LYS A 139 -2.56 28.28 -3.28
C LYS A 139 -2.91 27.82 -1.86
N TYR A 140 -1.88 27.47 -1.10
CA TYR A 140 -2.00 27.05 0.29
C TYR A 140 -2.60 28.15 1.16
N LYS A 141 -2.29 29.43 0.92
CA LYS A 141 -2.91 30.53 1.68
C LYS A 141 -4.36 30.83 1.29
N THR A 142 -4.79 30.46 0.08
CA THR A 142 -6.12 30.82 -0.46
C THR A 142 -7.18 29.73 -0.35
N GLN A 143 -6.79 28.46 -0.22
CA GLN A 143 -7.73 27.34 -0.10
C GLN A 143 -8.11 27.07 1.36
N SER A 144 -9.35 26.62 1.59
CA SER A 144 -9.76 26.15 2.91
C SER A 144 -8.96 24.91 3.31
N GLU A 145 -8.78 24.70 4.62
CA GLU A 145 -8.08 23.52 5.13
C GLU A 145 -8.81 22.21 4.78
N GLU A 146 -10.15 22.23 4.80
CA GLU A 146 -10.96 21.08 4.40
C GLU A 146 -10.73 20.69 2.93
N ASP A 147 -10.64 21.66 2.01
CA ASP A 147 -10.42 21.40 0.59
C ASP A 147 -9.06 20.77 0.34
N LYS A 148 -7.99 21.30 0.97
CA LYS A 148 -6.63 20.75 0.84
C LYS A 148 -6.57 19.31 1.30
N ASN A 149 -7.12 19.03 2.48
CA ASN A 149 -7.11 17.70 3.07
C ASN A 149 -7.96 16.73 2.24
N SER A 150 -9.05 17.22 1.63
CA SER A 150 -9.91 16.45 0.75
C SER A 150 -9.23 16.05 -0.56
N VAL A 151 -8.45 16.95 -1.15
CA VAL A 151 -7.62 16.65 -2.34
C VAL A 151 -6.56 15.60 -2.01
N GLU A 152 -5.93 15.69 -0.83
CA GLU A 152 -4.94 14.71 -0.40
C GLU A 152 -5.54 13.30 -0.27
N ILE A 153 -6.76 13.18 0.25
CA ILE A 153 -7.48 11.89 0.31
C ILE A 153 -7.72 11.31 -1.10
N ILE A 154 -8.02 12.15 -2.10
CA ILE A 154 -8.15 11.69 -3.50
C ILE A 154 -6.81 11.24 -4.05
N HIS A 155 -5.72 11.97 -3.78
CA HIS A 155 -4.38 11.56 -4.18
C HIS A 155 -4.00 10.22 -3.58
N ILE A 156 -4.25 9.99 -2.29
CA ILE A 156 -3.97 8.72 -1.61
C ILE A 156 -4.71 7.56 -2.27
N LEU A 157 -6.00 7.75 -2.59
CA LEU A 157 -6.78 6.74 -3.32
C LEU A 157 -6.21 6.50 -4.73
N GLY A 158 -5.88 7.56 -5.46
CA GLY A 158 -5.28 7.50 -6.79
C GLY A 158 -3.96 6.71 -6.79
N ARG A 159 -3.05 7.00 -5.85
CA ARG A 159 -1.79 6.26 -5.66
C ARG A 159 -2.04 4.79 -5.37
N SER A 160 -2.97 4.50 -4.46
CA SER A 160 -3.35 3.13 -4.09
C SER A 160 -3.88 2.33 -5.30
N LEU A 161 -4.73 2.95 -6.12
CA LEU A 161 -5.24 2.36 -7.36
C LEU A 161 -4.12 2.09 -8.36
N VAL A 162 -3.27 3.07 -8.64
CA VAL A 162 -2.14 2.93 -9.58
C VAL A 162 -1.26 1.74 -9.20
N ILE A 163 -0.85 1.65 -7.94
CA ILE A 163 0.02 0.57 -7.46
C ILE A 163 -0.67 -0.79 -7.64
N LYS A 164 -1.97 -0.89 -7.31
CA LYS A 164 -2.73 -2.13 -7.48
C LYS A 164 -2.97 -2.51 -8.94
N ILE A 165 -3.12 -1.55 -9.85
CA ILE A 165 -3.20 -1.86 -11.29
C ILE A 165 -1.88 -2.43 -11.78
N VAL A 166 -0.75 -1.83 -11.41
CA VAL A 166 0.57 -2.34 -11.79
C VAL A 166 0.81 -3.73 -11.19
N GLU A 167 0.38 -3.98 -9.96
CA GLU A 167 0.38 -5.32 -9.35
C GLU A 167 -0.46 -6.33 -10.15
N LEU A 168 -1.67 -5.95 -10.54
CA LEU A 168 -2.54 -6.80 -11.35
C LEU A 168 -1.93 -7.10 -12.73
N GLN A 169 -1.32 -6.11 -13.39
CA GLN A 169 -0.71 -6.28 -14.71
C GLN A 169 0.50 -7.23 -14.69
N ARG A 170 1.31 -7.20 -13.62
CA ARG A 170 2.43 -8.17 -13.46
C ARG A 170 1.97 -9.61 -13.34
N LEU A 171 0.75 -9.81 -12.87
CA LEU A 171 0.10 -11.11 -12.79
C LEU A 171 -0.64 -11.48 -14.09
N ASN A 172 -0.39 -10.75 -15.19
CA ASN A 172 -1.11 -10.84 -16.45
C ASN A 172 -2.62 -10.64 -16.32
N GLY A 173 -3.04 -9.89 -15.29
CA GLY A 173 -4.42 -9.50 -15.07
C GLY A 173 -4.73 -8.13 -15.65
N ASP A 174 -6.00 -7.87 -15.90
CA ASP A 174 -6.49 -6.55 -16.30
C ASP A 174 -7.86 -6.23 -15.70
N LEU A 175 -8.09 -4.94 -15.50
CA LEU A 175 -9.38 -4.35 -15.18
C LEU A 175 -9.53 -3.06 -16.01
N LYS A 176 -10.12 -3.20 -17.21
CA LYS A 176 -10.17 -2.16 -18.25
C LYS A 176 -10.53 -0.77 -17.74
N ASP A 177 -11.53 -0.67 -16.87
CA ASP A 177 -12.04 0.61 -16.36
C ASP A 177 -11.23 1.22 -15.20
N ALA A 178 -10.29 0.48 -14.62
CA ALA A 178 -9.51 0.95 -13.48
C ALA A 178 -8.64 2.16 -13.84
N TYR A 179 -7.99 2.09 -15.01
CA TYR A 179 -7.19 3.18 -15.56
C TYR A 179 -8.01 4.46 -15.70
N TYR A 180 -9.21 4.36 -16.28
CA TYR A 180 -10.08 5.52 -16.48
C TYR A 180 -10.64 6.07 -15.17
N THR A 181 -10.82 5.22 -14.15
CA THR A 181 -11.22 5.68 -12.81
C THR A 181 -10.16 6.59 -12.20
N ILE A 182 -8.87 6.28 -12.38
CA ILE A 182 -7.77 7.17 -11.95
C ILE A 182 -7.79 8.48 -12.73
N LEU A 183 -7.92 8.43 -14.05
CA LEU A 183 -7.99 9.64 -14.88
C LEU A 183 -9.17 10.53 -14.48
N SER A 184 -10.33 9.94 -14.20
CA SER A 184 -11.49 10.68 -13.71
C SER A 184 -11.20 11.34 -12.37
N LEU A 185 -10.59 10.63 -11.40
CA LEU A 185 -10.23 11.21 -10.10
C LEU A 185 -9.28 12.39 -10.26
N ILE A 186 -8.22 12.26 -11.06
CA ILE A 186 -7.27 13.34 -11.35
C ILE A 186 -7.98 14.55 -11.99
N ASN A 187 -8.94 14.29 -12.89
CA ASN A 187 -9.66 15.35 -13.59
C ASN A 187 -10.59 16.17 -12.68
N THR A 188 -11.00 15.64 -11.52
CA THR A 188 -11.84 16.37 -10.54
C THR A 188 -11.09 17.37 -9.68
N ILE A 189 -9.75 17.33 -9.66
CA ILE A 189 -8.95 18.16 -8.75
C ILE A 189 -8.80 19.56 -9.36
N GLU A 190 -9.76 20.45 -9.10
CA GLU A 190 -9.73 21.86 -9.53
C GLU A 190 -9.05 22.79 -8.52
N GLU A 191 -8.42 23.87 -9.01
CA GLU A 191 -7.72 24.84 -8.16
C GLU A 191 -8.68 25.80 -7.43
N SER A 192 -9.85 26.07 -8.03
CA SER A 192 -10.88 26.97 -7.51
C SER A 192 -12.19 26.22 -7.27
N ASN A 193 -12.85 26.44 -6.13
CA ASN A 193 -14.16 25.87 -5.79
C ASN A 193 -14.22 24.33 -5.83
N PHE A 194 -13.22 23.68 -5.22
CA PHE A 194 -13.19 22.23 -5.13
C PHE A 194 -14.43 21.71 -4.39
N LYS A 195 -15.13 20.75 -5.01
CA LYS A 195 -16.21 20.00 -4.37
C LYS A 195 -15.82 18.54 -4.35
N PHE A 196 -15.86 17.93 -3.16
CA PHE A 196 -15.51 16.54 -3.02
C PHE A 196 -16.42 15.64 -3.88
N PRO A 197 -15.88 14.85 -4.82
CA PRO A 197 -16.66 14.08 -5.78
C PRO A 197 -17.08 12.73 -5.17
N ASN A 198 -18.05 12.75 -4.26
CA ASN A 198 -18.48 11.57 -3.48
C ASN A 198 -18.66 10.31 -4.35
N ASP A 199 -19.52 10.35 -5.38
CA ASP A 199 -19.84 9.18 -6.19
C ASP A 199 -18.60 8.59 -6.91
N LEU A 200 -17.73 9.46 -7.41
CA LEU A 200 -16.51 9.04 -8.09
C LEU A 200 -15.48 8.49 -7.11
N PHE A 201 -15.36 9.11 -5.93
CA PHE A 201 -14.48 8.64 -4.87
C PHE A 201 -14.91 7.26 -4.39
N GLU A 202 -16.21 7.04 -4.18
CA GLU A 202 -16.77 5.74 -3.85
C GLU A 202 -16.53 4.70 -4.96
N LYS A 203 -16.72 5.08 -6.23
CA LYS A 203 -16.36 4.23 -7.38
C LYS A 203 -14.88 3.87 -7.38
N GLY A 204 -14.01 4.79 -6.98
CA GLY A 204 -12.58 4.54 -6.80
C GLY A 204 -12.29 3.50 -5.72
N LEU A 205 -12.94 3.60 -4.55
CA LEU A 205 -12.83 2.59 -3.48
C LEU A 205 -13.31 1.21 -3.93
N LEU A 206 -14.44 1.14 -4.65
CA LEU A 206 -14.96 -0.12 -5.18
C LEU A 206 -14.04 -0.70 -6.28
N THR A 207 -13.49 0.15 -7.14
CA THR A 207 -12.46 -0.27 -8.11
C THR A 207 -11.25 -0.86 -7.40
N PHE A 208 -10.77 -0.22 -6.33
CA PHE A 208 -9.66 -0.73 -5.52
C PHE A 208 -9.98 -2.12 -4.93
N LEU A 209 -11.19 -2.31 -4.40
CA LEU A 209 -11.67 -3.61 -3.94
C LEU A 209 -11.68 -4.67 -5.06
N GLU A 210 -12.20 -4.34 -6.23
CA GLU A 210 -12.28 -5.28 -7.37
C GLU A 210 -10.90 -5.70 -7.90
N ILE A 211 -9.93 -4.77 -7.93
CA ILE A 211 -8.54 -5.10 -8.29
C ILE A 211 -7.97 -6.10 -7.29
N ASN A 212 -8.12 -5.85 -5.98
CA ASN A 212 -7.62 -6.76 -4.94
C ASN A 212 -8.26 -8.16 -5.05
N LYS A 213 -9.56 -8.25 -5.36
CA LYS A 213 -10.24 -9.54 -5.60
C LYS A 213 -9.64 -10.28 -6.79
N LYS A 214 -9.35 -9.59 -7.89
CA LYS A 214 -8.72 -10.20 -9.08
C LYS A 214 -7.31 -10.67 -8.80
N ILE A 215 -6.49 -9.84 -8.16
CA ILE A 215 -5.13 -10.19 -7.72
C ILE A 215 -5.19 -11.47 -6.86
N TYR A 216 -6.08 -11.51 -5.87
CA TYR A 216 -6.26 -12.69 -5.03
C TYR A 216 -6.58 -13.94 -5.84
N ALA A 217 -7.57 -13.87 -6.74
CA ALA A 217 -8.00 -15.00 -7.53
C ALA A 217 -6.88 -15.53 -8.44
N ILE A 218 -6.07 -14.65 -9.01
CA ILE A 218 -4.92 -15.03 -9.84
C ILE A 218 -3.83 -15.68 -8.98
N GLN A 219 -3.45 -15.06 -7.87
CA GLN A 219 -2.41 -15.60 -6.97
C GLN A 219 -2.80 -16.96 -6.40
N ARG A 220 -4.08 -17.17 -6.05
CA ARG A 220 -4.58 -18.46 -5.59
C ARG A 220 -4.45 -19.55 -6.65
N LYS A 221 -4.64 -19.21 -7.93
CA LYS A 221 -4.44 -20.14 -9.06
C LYS A 221 -2.96 -20.44 -9.28
N LEU A 222 -2.10 -19.43 -9.15
CA LEU A 222 -0.65 -19.56 -9.38
C LEU A 222 0.07 -20.29 -8.25
N PHE A 223 -0.29 -19.98 -7.00
CA PHE A 223 0.51 -20.39 -5.83
C PHE A 223 -0.21 -21.35 -4.87
N GLY A 224 -1.50 -21.56 -5.06
CA GLY A 224 -2.34 -22.37 -4.18
C GLY A 224 -3.02 -21.58 -3.06
N ARG A 225 -3.67 -22.31 -2.16
CA ARG A 225 -4.32 -21.77 -0.95
C ARG A 225 -3.31 -21.70 0.18
N VAL A 226 -3.49 -20.76 1.11
CA VAL A 226 -2.75 -20.75 2.37
C VAL A 226 -3.01 -22.07 3.09
N MET A 227 -1.95 -22.66 3.63
CA MET A 227 -1.98 -23.84 4.50
C MET A 227 -1.17 -23.57 5.76
N GLU A 228 -1.48 -24.28 6.83
CA GLU A 228 -0.66 -24.27 8.03
C GLU A 228 0.74 -24.82 7.73
N ASN A 229 1.77 -24.06 8.11
CA ASN A 229 3.17 -24.45 7.93
C ASN A 229 4.08 -23.72 8.92
N GLU A 230 5.38 -23.97 8.88
CA GLU A 230 6.39 -23.26 9.65
C GLU A 230 7.38 -22.52 8.74
N ALA A 231 7.77 -21.30 9.12
CA ALA A 231 8.96 -20.65 8.56
C ALA A 231 10.13 -20.77 9.52
N ASP A 232 11.29 -21.21 9.01
CA ASP A 232 12.54 -21.23 9.77
C ASP A 232 13.19 -19.86 9.75
N LEU A 233 13.56 -19.33 10.93
CA LEU A 233 14.28 -18.06 11.04
C LEU A 233 15.81 -18.24 11.09
N SER A 234 16.29 -19.48 11.00
CA SER A 234 17.71 -19.81 10.98
C SER A 234 18.36 -19.34 9.68
N SER A 235 19.68 -19.11 9.72
CA SER A 235 20.49 -19.00 8.51
C SER A 235 21.40 -20.21 8.38
N PHE A 236 21.63 -20.62 7.13
CA PHE A 236 22.42 -21.77 6.75
C PHE A 236 23.64 -21.32 5.96
N GLU A 237 24.76 -22.01 6.18
CA GLU A 237 26.01 -21.82 5.47
C GLU A 237 25.82 -21.87 3.95
N GLY A 238 26.60 -21.07 3.23
CA GLY A 238 26.60 -21.03 1.77
C GLY A 238 26.17 -19.69 1.18
N LYS A 239 26.11 -19.63 -0.15
CA LYS A 239 25.67 -18.44 -0.89
C LYS A 239 24.20 -18.19 -0.61
N ALA A 240 23.80 -16.93 -0.58
CA ALA A 240 22.44 -16.57 -0.21
C ALA A 240 21.91 -15.39 -1.01
N ILE A 241 20.61 -15.40 -1.32
CA ILE A 241 19.86 -14.26 -1.85
C ILE A 241 18.69 -13.98 -0.92
N LEU A 242 18.46 -12.71 -0.60
CA LEU A 242 17.33 -12.25 0.19
C LEU A 242 16.27 -11.64 -0.73
N VAL A 243 15.00 -12.01 -0.58
CA VAL A 243 13.88 -11.43 -1.33
C VAL A 243 12.96 -10.69 -0.36
N SER A 244 12.83 -9.37 -0.53
CA SER A 244 12.01 -8.47 0.30
C SER A 244 10.91 -7.79 -0.49
N GLY A 245 9.81 -7.41 0.17
CA GLY A 245 8.67 -6.71 -0.43
C GLY A 245 7.40 -7.56 -0.42
N THR A 246 6.50 -7.33 -1.37
CA THR A 246 5.14 -7.91 -1.37
C THR A 246 4.80 -8.68 -2.64
N ASP A 247 5.66 -8.65 -3.65
CA ASP A 247 5.41 -9.28 -4.95
C ASP A 247 6.03 -10.69 -4.99
N LEU A 248 5.18 -11.70 -5.11
CA LEU A 248 5.56 -13.11 -5.07
C LEU A 248 6.09 -13.63 -6.42
N MET A 249 5.85 -12.95 -7.55
CA MET A 249 6.36 -13.40 -8.84
C MET A 249 7.88 -13.34 -8.96
N PRO A 250 8.57 -12.25 -8.54
CA PRO A 250 10.03 -12.23 -8.45
C PRO A 250 10.61 -13.41 -7.66
N LEU A 251 10.00 -13.76 -6.52
CA LEU A 251 10.43 -14.91 -5.72
C LEU A 251 10.28 -16.21 -6.52
N LYS A 252 9.14 -16.40 -7.19
CA LYS A 252 8.87 -17.60 -7.99
C LYS A 252 9.89 -17.82 -9.09
N ILE A 253 10.12 -16.78 -9.92
CA ILE A 253 11.04 -16.84 -11.05
C ILE A 253 12.48 -17.09 -10.55
N LEU A 254 12.88 -16.39 -9.48
CA LEU A 254 14.21 -16.58 -8.89
C LEU A 254 14.40 -18.01 -8.36
N LEU A 255 13.39 -18.58 -7.71
CA LEU A 255 13.44 -19.97 -7.21
C LEU A 255 13.59 -20.97 -8.36
N ASP A 256 12.84 -20.79 -9.45
CA ASP A 256 12.97 -21.62 -10.67
C ASP A 256 14.39 -21.57 -11.23
N GLU A 257 14.96 -20.37 -11.36
CA GLU A 257 16.30 -20.16 -11.92
C GLU A 257 17.45 -20.67 -11.03
N THR A 258 17.18 -20.85 -9.74
CA THR A 258 18.18 -21.19 -8.72
C THR A 258 18.00 -22.58 -8.11
N GLU A 259 16.96 -23.33 -8.49
CA GLU A 259 16.64 -24.64 -7.90
C GLU A 259 17.81 -25.63 -7.93
N LYS A 260 18.58 -25.62 -9.03
CA LYS A 260 19.75 -26.50 -9.23
C LYS A 260 21.08 -25.84 -8.88
N LYS A 261 21.07 -24.64 -8.29
CA LYS A 261 22.26 -23.89 -7.90
C LYS A 261 22.47 -24.01 -6.39
N ASP A 262 23.73 -23.99 -5.96
CA ASP A 262 24.09 -23.99 -4.53
C ASP A 262 23.93 -22.57 -3.94
N ILE A 263 22.68 -22.08 -3.93
CA ILE A 263 22.29 -20.75 -3.46
C ILE A 263 21.03 -20.87 -2.61
N ASN A 264 21.14 -20.48 -1.35
CA ASN A 264 20.02 -20.42 -0.41
C ASN A 264 19.18 -19.17 -0.66
N ILE A 265 17.88 -19.33 -0.86
CA ILE A 265 16.91 -18.23 -0.99
C ILE A 265 16.23 -18.02 0.36
N TYR A 266 16.19 -16.77 0.80
CA TYR A 266 15.47 -16.34 1.99
C TYR A 266 14.41 -15.32 1.62
N THR A 267 13.23 -15.42 2.22
CA THR A 267 12.29 -14.30 2.27
C THR A 267 12.69 -13.32 3.35
N HIS A 268 12.21 -12.08 3.26
CA HIS A 268 12.50 -11.03 4.23
C HIS A 268 11.23 -10.40 4.79
N GLY A 269 11.33 -9.99 6.06
CA GLY A 269 10.26 -9.29 6.75
C GLY A 269 9.02 -10.18 6.89
N PHE A 270 7.88 -9.55 7.10
CA PHE A 270 6.64 -10.28 7.29
C PHE A 270 5.76 -10.33 6.04
N ASP A 271 5.91 -9.36 5.14
CA ASP A 271 5.15 -9.30 3.89
C ASP A 271 5.39 -10.53 2.99
N MET A 272 6.57 -11.15 3.09
CA MET A 272 6.93 -12.35 2.35
C MET A 272 6.72 -13.66 3.14
N LEU A 273 6.32 -13.61 4.42
CA LEU A 273 6.08 -14.82 5.23
C LEU A 273 4.98 -15.69 4.64
N VAL A 274 3.99 -15.08 4.00
CA VAL A 274 2.91 -15.79 3.29
C VAL A 274 3.46 -16.80 2.28
N ALA A 275 4.65 -16.57 1.69
CA ALA A 275 5.25 -17.52 0.76
C ALA A 275 5.47 -18.90 1.38
N HIS A 276 5.84 -18.97 2.66
CA HIS A 276 6.04 -20.24 3.39
C HIS A 276 4.74 -20.99 3.66
N THR A 277 3.58 -20.38 3.43
CA THR A 277 2.26 -20.99 3.63
C THR A 277 1.60 -21.39 2.31
N LEU A 278 2.26 -21.18 1.17
CA LEU A 278 1.71 -21.47 -0.15
C LEU A 278 2.37 -22.73 -0.74
N PRO A 279 1.58 -23.75 -1.14
CA PRO A 279 2.10 -25.02 -1.64
C PRO A 279 3.14 -24.89 -2.75
N GLU A 280 2.96 -23.91 -3.65
CA GLU A 280 3.85 -23.70 -4.79
C GLU A 280 5.28 -23.33 -4.36
N PHE A 281 5.46 -22.66 -3.23
CA PHE A 281 6.79 -22.32 -2.73
C PHE A 281 7.37 -23.40 -1.81
N CYS A 282 6.52 -24.18 -1.13
CA CYS A 282 6.95 -25.23 -0.20
C CYS A 282 7.72 -26.38 -0.87
N LYS A 283 7.62 -26.51 -2.21
CA LYS A 283 8.37 -27.53 -2.97
C LYS A 283 9.86 -27.23 -3.15
N TYR A 284 10.28 -25.96 -3.01
CA TYR A 284 11.66 -25.55 -3.28
C TYR A 284 12.56 -25.81 -2.07
N LYS A 285 13.52 -26.74 -2.22
CA LYS A 285 14.49 -27.07 -1.16
C LYS A 285 15.50 -25.97 -0.87
N ASN A 286 15.71 -25.06 -1.83
CA ASN A 286 16.58 -23.90 -1.71
C ASN A 286 15.88 -22.69 -1.09
N LEU A 287 14.56 -22.69 -0.93
CA LEU A 287 13.86 -21.72 -0.07
C LEU A 287 14.08 -22.14 1.40
N LYS A 288 15.07 -21.52 2.06
CA LYS A 288 15.56 -21.97 3.38
C LYS A 288 14.80 -21.42 4.57
N GLY A 289 14.18 -20.26 4.44
CA GLY A 289 13.53 -19.63 5.58
C GLY A 289 13.23 -18.15 5.37
N ASN A 290 12.92 -17.48 6.48
CA ASN A 290 12.67 -16.04 6.52
C ASN A 290 13.74 -15.35 7.37
N PHE A 291 14.49 -14.44 6.76
CA PHE A 291 15.51 -13.67 7.44
C PHE A 291 14.89 -12.37 7.97
N ALA A 292 14.74 -12.26 9.28
CA ALA A 292 14.31 -11.03 9.96
C ALA A 292 14.81 -11.00 11.41
N SER A 293 15.25 -9.84 11.89
CA SER A 293 15.60 -9.62 13.30
C SER A 293 14.46 -9.01 14.13
N GLY A 294 13.42 -8.45 13.49
CA GLY A 294 12.25 -7.85 14.14
C GLY A 294 11.22 -7.30 13.14
N TYR A 295 10.19 -6.62 13.64
CA TYR A 295 9.01 -6.21 12.85
C TYR A 295 9.31 -5.15 11.76
N GLU A 296 10.27 -4.25 12.01
CA GLU A 296 10.60 -3.14 11.10
C GLU A 296 12.11 -2.88 10.97
N ASN A 297 12.95 -3.88 11.20
CA ASN A 297 14.41 -3.69 11.25
C ASN A 297 15.13 -3.93 9.92
N TYR A 298 14.53 -3.48 8.82
CA TYR A 298 15.03 -3.68 7.45
C TYR A 298 16.49 -3.21 7.29
N ILE A 299 16.86 -2.08 7.89
CA ILE A 299 18.22 -1.53 7.80
C ILE A 299 19.22 -2.47 8.50
N ALA A 300 18.94 -2.90 9.73
CA ALA A 300 19.87 -3.82 10.41
C ALA A 300 19.96 -5.15 9.64
N ASP A 301 18.82 -5.71 9.22
CA ASP A 301 18.77 -6.98 8.49
C ASP A 301 19.55 -6.91 7.17
N PHE A 302 19.36 -5.85 6.38
CA PHE A 302 20.08 -5.66 5.12
C PHE A 302 21.58 -5.45 5.34
N SER A 303 21.98 -4.85 6.46
CA SER A 303 23.40 -4.60 6.78
C SER A 303 24.18 -5.86 7.13
N VAL A 304 23.53 -6.85 7.72
CA VAL A 304 24.18 -8.09 8.14
C VAL A 304 24.00 -9.23 7.13
N PHE A 305 23.08 -9.09 6.16
CA PHE A 305 22.85 -10.12 5.16
C PHE A 305 24.06 -10.24 4.20
N PRO A 306 24.66 -11.43 4.03
CA PRO A 306 25.96 -11.57 3.36
C PRO A 306 25.87 -11.76 1.84
N GLY A 307 24.72 -11.49 1.23
CA GLY A 307 24.46 -11.68 -0.21
C GLY A 307 23.64 -10.54 -0.83
N PRO A 308 23.26 -10.65 -2.12
CA PRO A 308 22.40 -9.67 -2.76
C PRO A 308 20.96 -9.74 -2.24
N ILE A 309 20.26 -8.61 -2.38
CA ILE A 309 18.90 -8.41 -1.92
C ILE A 309 18.04 -7.99 -3.12
N VAL A 310 16.96 -8.74 -3.36
CA VAL A 310 15.95 -8.44 -4.36
C VAL A 310 14.77 -7.76 -3.67
N MET A 311 14.58 -6.48 -3.95
CA MET A 311 13.37 -5.75 -3.59
C MET A 311 12.29 -6.03 -4.63
N SER A 312 11.43 -7.00 -4.37
CA SER A 312 10.29 -7.38 -5.24
C SER A 312 9.34 -6.21 -5.54
N ARG A 313 9.27 -5.25 -4.59
CA ARG A 313 8.70 -3.91 -4.73
C ARG A 313 9.57 -2.92 -3.98
N VAL A 314 9.78 -1.73 -4.54
CA VAL A 314 10.43 -0.62 -3.83
C VAL A 314 9.39 0.08 -2.97
N TYR A 315 9.55 -0.03 -1.65
CA TYR A 315 8.67 0.64 -0.70
C TYR A 315 9.38 1.42 0.40
N MET A 316 10.71 1.33 0.44
CA MET A 316 11.53 2.01 1.42
C MET A 316 12.25 3.18 0.76
N GLU A 317 12.18 4.34 1.40
CA GLU A 317 12.94 5.51 1.00
C GLU A 317 14.39 5.40 1.54
N ASN A 318 15.36 5.91 0.78
CA ASN A 318 16.77 6.08 1.18
C ASN A 318 17.58 4.80 1.50
N VAL A 319 17.10 3.60 1.14
CA VAL A 319 17.88 2.35 1.32
C VAL A 319 19.06 2.22 0.36
N ASP A 320 19.01 2.91 -0.77
CA ASP A 320 20.01 2.92 -1.83
C ASP A 320 21.35 3.53 -1.40
N PHE A 321 21.33 4.47 -0.45
CA PHE A 321 22.56 5.06 0.10
C PHE A 321 23.39 4.06 0.92
N LEU A 322 22.74 3.06 1.51
CA LEU A 322 23.35 2.18 2.50
C LEU A 322 23.95 0.89 1.89
N TYR A 323 23.43 0.41 0.75
CA TYR A 323 23.76 -0.92 0.22
C TYR A 323 24.10 -0.94 -1.28
N ARG A 324 25.00 -0.03 -1.69
CA ARG A 324 25.41 0.11 -3.10
C ARG A 324 25.91 -1.21 -3.70
N GLY A 325 25.37 -1.59 -4.86
CA GLY A 325 25.80 -2.75 -5.64
C GLY A 325 25.29 -4.11 -5.13
N ARG A 326 24.42 -4.14 -4.11
CA ARG A 326 23.79 -5.37 -3.62
C ARG A 326 22.26 -5.36 -3.69
N LEU A 327 21.65 -4.21 -3.97
CA LEU A 327 20.20 -4.11 -4.13
C LEU A 327 19.81 -4.25 -5.59
N PHE A 328 18.80 -5.08 -5.84
CA PHE A 328 18.22 -5.31 -7.15
C PHE A 328 16.70 -5.18 -7.07
N SER A 329 16.05 -4.75 -8.14
CA SER A 329 14.58 -4.67 -8.17
C SER A 329 14.03 -4.78 -9.59
N PRO A 330 12.94 -5.56 -9.81
CA PRO A 330 12.21 -5.56 -11.06
C PRO A 330 11.18 -4.42 -11.16
N ASP A 331 11.24 -3.43 -10.27
CA ASP A 331 10.38 -2.24 -10.36
C ASP A 331 10.75 -1.35 -11.56
N PRO A 332 9.74 -0.80 -12.26
CA PRO A 332 9.98 0.05 -13.43
C PRO A 332 10.76 1.33 -13.07
N TYR A 333 10.65 1.77 -11.81
CA TYR A 333 11.40 2.89 -11.25
C TYR A 333 12.15 2.40 -10.01
N VAL A 334 13.46 2.64 -9.99
CA VAL A 334 14.36 2.28 -8.89
C VAL A 334 15.22 3.49 -8.52
N SER A 335 15.53 3.66 -7.24
CA SER A 335 16.38 4.77 -6.78
C SER A 335 17.86 4.56 -7.12
N LYS A 336 18.64 5.63 -7.05
CA LYS A 336 20.06 5.65 -7.44
C LYS A 336 20.90 4.77 -6.50
N GLY A 337 21.24 3.57 -6.97
CA GLY A 337 22.03 2.59 -6.19
C GLY A 337 21.39 1.21 -6.13
N ILE A 338 20.14 1.09 -6.59
CA ILE A 338 19.46 -0.17 -6.85
C ILE A 338 19.63 -0.52 -8.34
N THR A 339 20.11 -1.73 -8.62
CA THR A 339 20.20 -2.24 -9.99
C THR A 339 18.83 -2.69 -10.47
N ARG A 340 18.32 -2.08 -11.54
CA ARG A 340 17.07 -2.51 -12.16
C ARG A 340 17.23 -3.87 -12.80
N ILE A 341 16.23 -4.73 -12.63
CA ILE A 341 16.09 -6.02 -13.31
C ILE A 341 15.02 -5.83 -14.38
N ASP A 342 15.44 -5.92 -15.64
CA ASP A 342 14.52 -5.86 -16.77
C ASP A 342 13.99 -7.26 -17.08
N ASP A 343 12.72 -7.35 -17.47
CA ASP A 343 12.04 -8.58 -17.91
C ASP A 343 12.19 -9.80 -16.98
N PHE A 344 12.37 -9.55 -15.68
CA PHE A 344 12.65 -10.56 -14.66
C PHE A 344 13.89 -11.43 -14.95
N GLU A 345 14.89 -10.90 -15.66
CA GLU A 345 16.16 -11.60 -15.90
C GLU A 345 17.07 -11.55 -14.67
N PHE A 346 17.02 -12.57 -13.80
CA PHE A 346 17.75 -12.57 -12.52
C PHE A 346 19.24 -12.95 -12.61
N ALA A 347 19.80 -13.11 -13.82
CA ALA A 347 21.21 -13.42 -14.02
C ALA A 347 22.18 -12.47 -13.27
N PRO A 348 21.97 -11.13 -13.23
CA PRO A 348 22.81 -10.22 -12.44
C PRO A 348 22.77 -10.51 -10.93
N VAL A 349 21.61 -10.89 -10.40
CA VAL A 349 21.42 -11.23 -8.98
C VAL A 349 22.17 -12.52 -8.65
N VAL A 350 22.00 -13.55 -9.46
CA VAL A 350 22.68 -14.83 -9.27
C VAL A 350 24.20 -14.67 -9.33
N ASN A 351 24.71 -13.91 -10.30
CA ASN A 351 26.14 -13.62 -10.40
C ASN A 351 26.66 -12.85 -9.19
N SER A 352 25.87 -11.91 -8.65
CA SER A 352 26.20 -11.20 -7.41
C SER A 352 26.24 -12.14 -6.20
N ALA A 353 25.31 -13.10 -6.12
CA ALA A 353 25.28 -14.10 -5.05
C ALA A 353 26.51 -15.02 -5.08
N ILE A 354 26.92 -15.49 -6.26
CA ILE A 354 28.11 -16.34 -6.44
C ILE A 354 29.38 -15.61 -5.97
N LYS A 355 29.51 -14.32 -6.30
CA LYS A 355 30.65 -13.48 -5.91
C LYS A 355 30.63 -13.04 -4.44
N SER A 356 29.47 -13.12 -3.79
CA SER A 356 29.30 -12.72 -2.38
C SER A 356 29.93 -13.74 -1.43
N VAL A 357 30.25 -13.33 -0.21
CA VAL A 357 30.84 -14.24 0.80
C VAL A 357 29.85 -15.36 1.15
N GLY A 358 28.58 -14.99 1.37
CA GLY A 358 27.56 -15.90 1.91
C GLY A 358 27.66 -16.07 3.43
N PHE A 359 26.80 -16.90 4.00
CA PHE A 359 26.88 -17.23 5.43
C PHE A 359 28.04 -18.19 5.68
N LYS A 360 28.88 -17.88 6.67
CA LYS A 360 30.07 -18.68 7.01
C LYS A 360 29.76 -19.94 7.84
N LYS A 361 28.61 -19.97 8.50
CA LYS A 361 28.16 -21.08 9.36
C LYS A 361 26.65 -21.02 9.54
N ASN A 362 26.08 -22.13 9.98
CA ASN A 362 24.70 -22.18 10.39
C ASN A 362 24.47 -21.36 11.67
N HIS A 363 23.41 -20.57 11.70
CA HIS A 363 22.92 -19.90 12.90
C HIS A 363 21.48 -20.34 13.17
N LYS A 364 21.33 -21.22 14.15
CA LYS A 364 20.02 -21.77 14.54
C LYS A 364 19.19 -20.71 15.24
N ARG A 365 17.94 -20.55 14.81
CA ARG A 365 16.91 -19.71 15.45
C ARG A 365 15.60 -20.49 15.55
N LYS A 366 14.59 -19.86 16.17
CA LYS A 366 13.26 -20.46 16.31
C LYS A 366 12.58 -20.58 14.94
N LYS A 367 11.70 -21.56 14.82
CA LYS A 367 10.69 -21.59 13.76
C LYS A 367 9.45 -20.83 14.23
N ILE A 368 8.69 -20.29 13.29
CA ILE A 368 7.39 -19.65 13.57
C ILE A 368 6.30 -20.43 12.84
N LYS A 369 5.22 -20.75 13.55
CA LYS A 369 4.02 -21.37 12.96
C LYS A 369 3.22 -20.29 12.24
N LEU A 370 2.78 -20.59 11.03
CA LEU A 370 2.10 -19.68 10.11
C LEU A 370 0.90 -20.37 9.47
N GLY A 371 0.01 -19.59 8.89
CA GLY A 371 -1.09 -20.09 8.07
C GLY A 371 -2.30 -20.54 8.89
N TYR A 372 -3.35 -20.92 8.17
CA TYR A 372 -4.64 -21.28 8.74
C TYR A 372 -5.31 -22.32 7.85
N ASN A 373 -6.22 -23.11 8.42
CA ASN A 373 -7.15 -23.93 7.65
C ASN A 373 -8.37 -23.09 7.22
N GLU A 374 -8.50 -22.82 5.93
CA GLU A 374 -9.58 -21.99 5.37
C GLU A 374 -10.99 -22.57 5.66
N GLU A 375 -11.13 -23.89 5.71
CA GLU A 375 -12.41 -24.56 5.97
C GLU A 375 -12.82 -24.41 7.44
N GLU A 376 -11.88 -24.61 8.36
CA GLU A 376 -12.10 -24.41 9.80
C GLU A 376 -12.44 -22.96 10.10
N VAL A 377 -11.68 -22.01 9.53
CA VAL A 377 -11.95 -20.59 9.69
C VAL A 377 -13.35 -20.24 9.16
N THR A 378 -13.75 -20.79 8.01
CA THR A 378 -15.08 -20.53 7.42
C THR A 378 -16.18 -21.10 8.31
N ALA A 379 -16.08 -22.37 8.71
CA ALA A 379 -17.07 -23.04 9.55
C ALA A 379 -17.23 -22.35 10.92
N TYR A 380 -16.10 -21.95 11.51
CA TYR A 380 -16.10 -21.20 12.77
C TYR A 380 -16.72 -19.82 12.60
N THR A 381 -16.41 -19.13 11.49
CA THR A 381 -17.04 -17.84 11.17
C THR A 381 -18.55 -17.97 11.08
N ASP A 382 -19.07 -18.94 10.33
CA ASP A 382 -20.52 -19.15 10.17
C ASP A 382 -21.22 -19.41 11.52
N LYS A 383 -20.58 -20.17 12.41
CA LYS A 383 -21.07 -20.41 13.78
C LYS A 383 -21.16 -19.12 14.59
N ILE A 384 -20.16 -18.25 14.54
CA ILE A 384 -20.16 -16.96 15.23
C ILE A 384 -21.21 -16.03 14.65
N LEU A 385 -21.35 -15.99 13.32
CA LEU A 385 -22.38 -15.21 12.65
C LEU A 385 -23.79 -15.62 13.06
N GLN A 386 -24.04 -16.93 13.23
CA GLN A 386 -25.33 -17.39 13.76
C GLN A 386 -25.56 -16.88 15.19
N LYS A 387 -24.55 -16.93 16.07
CA LYS A 387 -24.66 -16.38 17.43
C LYS A 387 -24.94 -14.87 17.46
N VAL A 388 -24.43 -14.11 16.48
CA VAL A 388 -24.74 -12.69 16.32
C VAL A 388 -26.20 -12.51 15.91
N LYS A 389 -26.68 -13.27 14.92
CA LYS A 389 -28.10 -13.25 14.48
C LYS A 389 -29.06 -13.64 15.61
N ASP A 390 -28.65 -14.56 16.46
CA ASP A 390 -29.42 -14.99 17.65
C ASP A 390 -29.36 -13.97 18.81
N GLY A 391 -28.60 -12.88 18.69
CA GLY A 391 -28.44 -11.85 19.72
C GLY A 391 -27.56 -12.24 20.91
N LYS A 392 -26.88 -13.40 20.86
CA LYS A 392 -25.96 -13.88 21.90
C LYS A 392 -24.64 -13.11 21.90
N ILE A 393 -24.22 -12.66 20.72
CA ILE A 393 -23.07 -11.76 20.54
C ILE A 393 -23.62 -10.42 20.05
N LYS A 394 -23.40 -9.35 20.84
CA LYS A 394 -23.84 -7.99 20.51
C LYS A 394 -22.74 -7.19 19.80
N ASN A 395 -21.49 -7.36 20.23
CA ASN A 395 -20.35 -6.66 19.64
C ASN A 395 -19.38 -7.66 19.02
N LEU A 396 -19.01 -7.41 17.77
CA LEU A 396 -18.07 -8.27 17.03
C LEU A 396 -16.85 -7.44 16.65
N TYR A 397 -15.69 -7.86 17.12
CA TYR A 397 -14.43 -7.17 16.90
C TYR A 397 -13.61 -7.91 15.84
N ILE A 398 -13.06 -7.16 14.89
CA ILE A 398 -12.12 -7.67 13.90
C ILE A 398 -10.83 -6.89 14.11
N ILE A 399 -9.84 -7.55 14.72
CA ILE A 399 -8.57 -6.94 15.08
C ILE A 399 -7.50 -7.44 14.13
N GLY A 400 -6.95 -6.52 13.35
CA GLY A 400 -5.79 -6.77 12.50
C GLY A 400 -6.12 -7.08 11.05
N LEU A 401 -6.48 -6.07 10.26
CA LEU A 401 -6.55 -6.26 8.79
C LEU A 401 -5.20 -6.65 8.14
N CYS A 402 -4.13 -6.59 8.92
CA CYS A 402 -2.75 -6.87 8.57
C CYS A 402 -1.96 -7.07 9.89
N ASN A 403 -0.93 -7.92 9.93
CA ASN A 403 -0.14 -8.10 11.16
C ASN A 403 0.56 -6.80 11.59
N PHE A 404 1.06 -6.82 12.83
CA PHE A 404 1.05 -5.72 13.79
C PHE A 404 2.45 -5.18 14.12
N SER A 405 2.63 -3.85 14.25
CA SER A 405 3.88 -3.25 14.74
C SER A 405 3.91 -3.11 16.25
N ASP A 406 5.03 -3.52 16.87
CA ASP A 406 5.31 -3.59 18.33
C ASP A 406 4.79 -2.40 19.19
N LYS A 407 4.50 -1.24 18.59
CA LYS A 407 4.12 0.01 19.28
C LYS A 407 2.71 0.03 19.88
N SER A 408 1.86 -0.97 19.68
CA SER A 408 0.50 -0.99 20.27
C SER A 408 0.10 -2.36 20.86
N GLU A 409 1.08 -3.18 21.25
CA GLU A 409 0.84 -4.58 21.64
C GLU A 409 0.07 -4.60 22.95
N ASP A 410 0.58 -3.86 23.93
CA ASP A 410 -0.03 -3.66 25.24
C ASP A 410 -1.49 -3.20 25.15
N TYR A 411 -1.80 -2.29 24.20
CA TYR A 411 -3.16 -1.82 23.99
C TYR A 411 -4.10 -2.95 23.56
N TYR A 412 -3.71 -3.75 22.57
CA TYR A 412 -4.57 -4.82 22.05
C TYR A 412 -4.62 -6.02 22.99
N GLU A 413 -3.54 -6.29 23.73
CA GLU A 413 -3.57 -7.27 24.82
C GLU A 413 -4.58 -6.87 25.90
N GLU A 414 -4.53 -5.62 26.37
CA GLU A 414 -5.48 -5.07 27.34
C GLU A 414 -6.91 -5.06 26.75
N PHE A 415 -7.08 -4.64 25.49
CA PHE A 415 -8.37 -4.63 24.81
C PHE A 415 -9.01 -6.02 24.76
N LEU A 416 -8.23 -7.04 24.37
CA LEU A 416 -8.68 -8.43 24.33
C LEU A 416 -8.98 -9.00 25.73
N GLN A 417 -8.31 -8.52 26.78
CA GLN A 417 -8.61 -8.91 28.17
C GLN A 417 -9.89 -8.28 28.70
N LYS A 418 -10.22 -7.06 28.26
CA LYS A 418 -11.38 -6.28 28.73
C LYS A 418 -12.62 -6.42 27.85
N LEU A 419 -12.63 -7.38 26.92
CA LEU A 419 -13.80 -7.62 26.06
C LEU A 419 -15.05 -7.90 26.92
N PRO A 420 -16.18 -7.22 26.67
CA PRO A 420 -17.42 -7.52 27.36
C PRO A 420 -17.90 -8.95 27.11
N ASP A 421 -18.57 -9.56 28.08
CA ASP A 421 -19.02 -10.98 28.03
C ASP A 421 -19.87 -11.31 26.79
N ASN A 422 -20.65 -10.35 26.29
CA ASN A 422 -21.50 -10.49 25.11
C ASN A 422 -20.79 -10.13 23.79
N SER A 423 -19.46 -10.20 23.77
CA SER A 423 -18.64 -9.83 22.63
C SER A 423 -17.79 -10.98 22.12
N PHE A 424 -17.36 -10.87 20.87
CA PHE A 424 -16.46 -11.83 20.26
C PHE A 424 -15.39 -11.12 19.42
N ALA A 425 -14.17 -11.63 19.39
CA ALA A 425 -13.09 -11.06 18.59
C ALA A 425 -12.48 -12.09 17.61
N PHE A 426 -12.41 -11.70 16.34
CA PHE A 426 -11.49 -12.29 15.37
C PHE A 426 -10.18 -11.52 15.43
N SER A 427 -9.10 -12.19 15.84
CA SER A 427 -7.77 -11.61 15.89
C SER A 427 -6.91 -12.19 14.77
N PHE A 428 -6.33 -11.34 13.94
CA PHE A 428 -5.41 -11.74 12.87
C PHE A 428 -3.94 -11.42 13.20
N SER A 429 -3.74 -10.64 14.26
CA SER A 429 -2.44 -10.07 14.60
C SER A 429 -1.97 -10.43 16.01
N HIS A 430 -2.88 -10.79 16.92
CA HIS A 430 -2.54 -11.10 18.32
C HIS A 430 -2.85 -12.56 18.63
N PRO A 431 -1.83 -13.40 18.91
CA PRO A 431 -1.97 -14.84 19.09
C PRO A 431 -2.53 -15.17 20.48
N LYS A 432 -3.79 -14.81 20.72
CA LYS A 432 -4.54 -15.15 21.94
C LYS A 432 -5.78 -15.93 21.55
N SER A 433 -5.95 -17.11 22.14
CA SER A 433 -7.16 -17.92 21.98
C SER A 433 -7.87 -18.01 23.32
N ALA A 434 -9.15 -17.65 23.32
CA ALA A 434 -10.03 -17.71 24.49
C ALA A 434 -11.45 -18.07 23.99
N GLU A 435 -12.40 -18.32 24.90
CA GLU A 435 -13.76 -18.68 24.50
C GLU A 435 -14.42 -17.63 23.59
N ASN A 436 -14.11 -16.36 23.81
CA ASN A 436 -14.60 -15.22 23.03
C ASN A 436 -13.57 -14.64 22.03
N ILE A 437 -12.44 -15.33 21.79
CA ILE A 437 -11.38 -14.86 20.88
C ILE A 437 -10.93 -16.00 19.97
N PHE A 438 -11.07 -15.80 18.65
CA PHE A 438 -10.53 -16.69 17.63
C PHE A 438 -9.36 -16.04 16.91
N HIS A 439 -8.15 -16.58 17.13
CA HIS A 439 -6.96 -16.14 16.43
C HIS A 439 -6.82 -16.86 15.08
N ILE A 440 -6.69 -16.09 14.01
CA ILE A 440 -6.46 -16.56 12.66
C ILE A 440 -5.05 -16.16 12.27
N ASN A 441 -4.18 -17.16 12.12
CA ASN A 441 -2.77 -16.95 11.93
C ASN A 441 -2.39 -16.63 10.47
N SER A 442 -3.01 -15.60 9.89
CA SER A 442 -2.98 -15.33 8.44
C SER A 442 -1.73 -14.60 7.94
N TYR A 443 -0.87 -14.10 8.82
CA TYR A 443 0.41 -13.44 8.49
C TYR A 443 0.37 -12.61 7.20
N PHE A 444 -0.33 -11.47 7.25
CA PHE A 444 -0.53 -10.49 6.15
C PHE A 444 -1.34 -10.96 4.93
N ASP A 445 -2.00 -12.11 4.96
CA ASP A 445 -2.99 -12.47 3.94
C ASP A 445 -4.27 -11.60 4.08
N THR A 446 -4.22 -10.38 3.53
CA THR A 446 -5.35 -9.45 3.43
C THR A 446 -6.51 -10.00 2.59
N ARG A 447 -6.28 -11.07 1.84
CA ARG A 447 -7.26 -11.62 0.91
C ARG A 447 -8.26 -12.53 1.62
N LEU A 448 -7.84 -13.19 2.70
CA LEU A 448 -8.76 -13.88 3.60
C LEU A 448 -9.79 -12.92 4.16
N PHE A 449 -9.36 -11.73 4.59
CA PHE A 449 -10.26 -10.70 5.08
C PHE A 449 -11.33 -10.34 4.02
N LEU A 450 -10.91 -10.04 2.78
CA LEU A 450 -11.83 -9.75 1.69
C LEU A 450 -12.79 -10.90 1.37
N LYS A 451 -12.36 -12.16 1.56
CA LYS A 451 -13.21 -13.34 1.36
C LYS A 451 -14.27 -13.48 2.46
N ILE A 452 -13.85 -13.39 3.72
CA ILE A 452 -14.69 -13.69 4.88
C ILE A 452 -15.65 -12.53 5.17
N PHE A 453 -15.13 -11.31 5.26
CA PHE A 453 -15.90 -10.20 5.83
C PHE A 453 -16.78 -9.45 4.82
N ARG A 454 -16.68 -9.77 3.52
CA ARG A 454 -17.63 -9.24 2.52
C ARG A 454 -19.08 -9.69 2.73
N ASN A 455 -19.29 -10.81 3.43
CA ASN A 455 -20.62 -11.34 3.71
C ASN A 455 -21.23 -10.73 4.99
N PHE A 456 -20.49 -9.87 5.69
CA PHE A 456 -20.98 -9.24 6.92
C PHE A 456 -21.99 -8.13 6.66
N LYS A 457 -22.18 -7.75 5.39
CA LYS A 457 -23.23 -6.83 4.94
C LYS A 457 -24.65 -7.31 5.27
N ASP A 458 -24.84 -8.62 5.43
CA ASP A 458 -26.15 -9.25 5.63
C ASP A 458 -26.46 -9.48 7.13
N ILE A 459 -25.59 -8.99 8.03
CA ILE A 459 -25.79 -9.08 9.48
C ILE A 459 -26.52 -7.81 9.92
N PRO A 460 -27.76 -7.91 10.41
CA PRO A 460 -28.50 -6.75 10.91
C PRO A 460 -27.79 -6.25 12.18
N GLN A 461 -27.17 -5.07 12.11
CA GLN A 461 -26.88 -4.22 13.27
C GLN A 461 -26.19 -4.87 14.50
N GLY A 462 -25.36 -5.89 14.32
CA GLY A 462 -24.32 -6.16 15.31
C GLY A 462 -23.30 -5.01 15.26
N ASN A 463 -22.85 -4.49 16.40
CA ASN A 463 -21.80 -3.48 16.44
C ASN A 463 -20.47 -4.12 15.99
N ILE A 464 -20.28 -4.21 14.68
CA ILE A 464 -19.04 -4.73 14.10
C ILE A 464 -18.02 -3.60 14.08
N SER A 465 -16.95 -3.80 14.83
CA SER A 465 -15.86 -2.86 14.97
C SER A 465 -14.59 -3.43 14.37
N ILE A 466 -13.96 -2.68 13.48
CA ILE A 466 -12.71 -3.08 12.81
C ILE A 466 -11.56 -2.23 13.33
N PHE A 467 -10.46 -2.89 13.68
CA PHE A 467 -9.20 -2.28 14.07
C PHE A 467 -8.12 -2.59 13.03
N VAL A 468 -7.62 -1.54 12.37
CA VAL A 468 -6.56 -1.62 11.37
C VAL A 468 -5.21 -1.38 12.04
N THR A 469 -4.38 -2.43 12.07
CA THR A 469 -3.14 -2.45 12.87
C THR A 469 -1.85 -2.29 12.08
N LYS A 470 -1.89 -2.34 10.74
CA LYS A 470 -0.70 -2.13 9.89
C LYS A 470 -0.72 -0.76 9.27
N GLY A 471 0.38 -0.04 9.46
CA GLY A 471 0.69 1.18 8.74
C GLY A 471 1.44 0.83 7.47
N ASP A 472 0.73 0.68 6.37
CA ASP A 472 1.33 0.60 5.03
C ASP A 472 0.76 1.70 4.12
N ARG A 473 1.27 1.76 2.89
CA ARG A 473 0.85 2.74 1.87
C ARG A 473 -0.63 2.64 1.46
N TYR A 474 -1.36 1.61 1.89
CA TYR A 474 -2.77 1.42 1.61
C TYR A 474 -3.65 1.66 2.84
N VAL A 475 -3.07 1.92 4.02
CA VAL A 475 -3.81 1.99 5.30
C VAL A 475 -5.00 2.93 5.23
N VAL A 476 -4.81 4.14 4.69
CA VAL A 476 -5.87 5.14 4.56
C VAL A 476 -6.96 4.66 3.60
N THR A 477 -6.59 4.13 2.44
CA THR A 477 -7.54 3.57 1.46
C THR A 477 -8.33 2.39 2.05
N ASN A 478 -7.69 1.53 2.85
CA ASN A 478 -8.34 0.42 3.53
C ASN A 478 -9.34 0.92 4.59
N LEU A 479 -8.97 1.90 5.41
CA LEU A 479 -9.87 2.52 6.39
C LEU A 479 -11.13 3.09 5.72
N LEU A 480 -10.94 3.83 4.62
CA LEU A 480 -12.01 4.41 3.83
C LEU A 480 -12.89 3.34 3.16
N LEU A 481 -12.27 2.27 2.65
CA LEU A 481 -12.99 1.13 2.09
C LEU A 481 -13.86 0.46 3.16
N MET A 482 -13.37 0.30 4.40
CA MET A 482 -14.17 -0.30 5.48
C MET A 482 -15.40 0.56 5.78
N LYS A 483 -15.25 1.89 5.83
CA LYS A 483 -16.39 2.79 5.95
C LYS A 483 -17.37 2.63 4.78
N LYS A 484 -16.86 2.52 3.55
CA LYS A 484 -17.71 2.30 2.36
C LYS A 484 -18.45 0.97 2.38
N LEU A 485 -17.88 -0.08 2.98
CA LEU A 485 -18.51 -1.39 3.13
C LEU A 485 -19.58 -1.42 4.24
N GLY A 486 -19.80 -0.31 4.96
CA GLY A 486 -20.85 -0.18 5.97
C GLY A 486 -20.41 -0.46 7.40
N PHE A 487 -19.11 -0.63 7.67
CA PHE A 487 -18.62 -0.79 9.03
C PHE A 487 -18.77 0.52 9.82
N ARG A 488 -19.58 0.48 10.88
CA ARG A 488 -19.90 1.66 11.70
C ARG A 488 -18.67 2.16 12.45
N HIS A 489 -17.96 1.26 13.13
CA HIS A 489 -16.79 1.59 13.95
C HIS A 489 -15.53 1.10 13.25
N VAL A 490 -14.76 2.03 12.68
CA VAL A 490 -13.47 1.73 12.05
C VAL A 490 -12.41 2.49 12.82
N PHE A 491 -11.45 1.75 13.38
CA PHE A 491 -10.34 2.24 14.17
C PHE A 491 -9.02 2.06 13.43
N SER A 492 -8.19 3.09 13.48
CA SER A 492 -6.78 3.05 13.09
C SER A 492 -5.89 3.05 14.32
N SER A 493 -4.80 2.29 14.30
CA SER A 493 -3.71 2.49 15.26
C SER A 493 -3.09 3.88 15.12
N ASN A 494 -2.37 4.32 16.16
CA ASN A 494 -1.63 5.58 16.16
C ASN A 494 -0.31 5.42 15.40
N PHE A 495 -0.37 5.56 14.08
CA PHE A 495 0.82 5.51 13.24
C PHE A 495 1.63 6.82 13.33
N PRO A 496 2.97 6.72 13.19
CA PRO A 496 3.83 7.88 12.97
C PRO A 496 3.32 8.79 11.85
N ASP A 497 3.63 10.08 11.93
CA ASP A 497 3.22 11.07 10.93
C ASP A 497 3.86 10.85 9.55
N SER A 498 4.90 10.02 9.47
CA SER A 498 5.46 9.53 8.21
C SER A 498 4.54 8.54 7.47
N ILE A 499 3.58 7.90 8.16
CA ILE A 499 2.61 6.97 7.55
C ILE A 499 1.27 7.66 7.31
N ILE A 500 0.74 8.36 8.32
CA ILE A 500 -0.49 9.16 8.18
C ILE A 500 -0.20 10.57 8.70
N ALA A 501 -0.12 11.54 7.79
CA ALA A 501 0.09 12.94 8.14
C ALA A 501 -1.05 13.49 9.01
N PRO A 502 -0.79 14.46 9.91
CA PRO A 502 -1.80 15.01 10.83
C PRO A 502 -3.06 15.52 10.14
N ASN A 503 -2.90 16.25 9.04
CA ASN A 503 -4.00 16.79 8.25
C ASN A 503 -4.88 15.70 7.61
N VAL A 504 -4.28 14.55 7.27
CA VAL A 504 -5.00 13.35 6.82
C VAL A 504 -5.76 12.72 7.99
N LYS A 505 -5.18 12.64 9.19
CA LYS A 505 -5.89 12.17 10.40
C LYS A 505 -7.15 13.00 10.67
N ASP A 506 -7.03 14.33 10.58
CA ASP A 506 -8.13 15.26 10.84
C ASP A 506 -9.32 15.05 9.90
N ILE A 507 -9.09 14.96 8.59
CA ILE A 507 -10.18 14.72 7.64
C ILE A 507 -10.79 13.31 7.77
N LEU A 508 -9.97 12.30 8.09
CA LEU A 508 -10.47 10.94 8.35
C LEU A 508 -11.45 10.94 9.55
N GLN A 509 -11.15 11.70 10.61
CA GLN A 509 -12.04 11.84 11.77
C GLN A 509 -13.28 12.68 11.44
N GLN A 510 -13.08 13.89 10.89
CA GLN A 510 -14.16 14.87 10.74
C GLN A 510 -15.17 14.45 9.66
N LYS A 511 -14.68 14.05 8.49
CA LYS A 511 -15.49 13.76 7.30
C LYS A 511 -15.91 12.29 7.25
N PHE A 512 -14.98 11.36 7.49
CA PHE A 512 -15.21 9.92 7.32
C PHE A 512 -15.52 9.18 8.62
N LYS A 513 -15.51 9.88 9.77
CA LYS A 513 -15.81 9.32 11.10
C LYS A 513 -14.94 8.11 11.45
N ILE A 514 -13.69 8.09 11.01
CA ILE A 514 -12.69 7.09 11.38
C ILE A 514 -12.14 7.44 12.76
N ASN A 515 -12.08 6.44 13.63
CA ASN A 515 -11.55 6.58 14.98
C ASN A 515 -10.05 6.26 14.99
N PHE A 516 -9.33 6.86 15.93
CA PHE A 516 -7.94 6.49 16.25
C PHE A 516 -7.93 5.95 17.67
N ILE A 517 -7.15 4.89 17.89
CA ILE A 517 -7.05 4.27 19.22
C ILE A 517 -6.55 5.29 20.25
N SER A 518 -7.07 5.18 21.46
CA SER A 518 -6.77 6.06 22.57
C SER A 518 -6.57 5.23 23.84
N ASN A 519 -7.51 5.29 24.77
CA ASN A 519 -7.56 4.43 25.95
C ASN A 519 -8.56 3.30 25.70
N VAL A 520 -8.20 2.08 26.14
CA VAL A 520 -8.99 0.86 25.92
C VAL A 520 -10.43 1.01 26.41
N ASP A 521 -10.64 1.50 27.63
CA ASP A 521 -11.99 1.63 28.21
C ASP A 521 -12.87 2.57 27.39
N LYS A 522 -12.31 3.73 26.97
CA LYS A 522 -13.03 4.70 26.12
C LYS A 522 -13.32 4.16 24.73
N ASP A 523 -12.42 3.39 24.15
CA ASP A 523 -12.61 2.87 22.80
C ASP A 523 -13.61 1.70 22.80
N ILE A 524 -13.60 0.85 23.83
CA ILE A 524 -14.64 -0.15 24.06
C ILE A 524 -16.00 0.55 24.20
N GLU A 525 -16.10 1.61 25.01
CA GLU A 525 -17.34 2.38 25.17
C GLU A 525 -17.85 2.95 23.82
N LYS A 526 -16.95 3.54 23.01
CA LYS A 526 -17.30 4.03 21.65
C LYS A 526 -17.79 2.95 20.70
N THR A 527 -17.46 1.69 20.94
CA THR A 527 -17.91 0.56 20.09
C THR A 527 -19.30 0.05 20.47
N MET A 528 -19.80 0.42 21.65
CA MET A 528 -21.10 -0.02 22.15
C MET A 528 -22.27 0.84 21.65
N TYR A 529 -22.02 2.11 21.29
CA TYR A 529 -23.02 3.11 20.92
C TYR A 529 -23.05 3.42 19.45
#